data_AF-A0A2B5X7V5-F1
#
_entry.id   AF-A0A2B5X7V5-F1
#
_cell.length_a   1.000
_cell.length_b   1.000
_cell.length_c   1.000
_cell.angle_alpha   90.00
_cell.angle_beta   90.00
_cell.angle_gamma   90.00
#
_symmetry.space_group_name_H-M   'P 1'
#
loop_
_entity.id
_entity.type
_entity.pdbx_description
1 polymer ?
#
loop_
_entity_poly.entity_id
_entity_poly.type
_entity_poly.pdbx_seq_one_letter_code
_entity_poly.pdbx_strand_id
1 'polypeptide(L)'
;MSQRLDQLKRKFESNGIDFKKVGFHLDAAFLLAEQKGIIKLEDYAEFLMIQSYSGDYIKYAEEKVEKISEYIANLVIEENKYGQCAEVSLSLMNLLDELGIWNFGVKGSLTISSKDNKFEPQHFHDITPINNVAAPHAWIYVPNVGIIDLTLQKQIYTSKKVHSYLPKYNFIKESDFKYIQANKDDIADPVTQVHPIYKHSVQQKLQKTMQFNEKFKAVNLISNNVSFRYIPIAIALPDSGFDANSNKRKINKKTLKVIYSEVKEL
;
A
#
# COMPACT_ATOMS: atom_id res chain seq x y z
N MET A 1 -23.94 -2.94 -0.10
CA MET A 1 -22.77 -3.46 -0.83
C MET A 1 -23.13 -3.89 -2.26
N SER A 2 -24.12 -4.78 -2.47
CA SER A 2 -24.52 -5.24 -3.82
C SER A 2 -24.76 -4.11 -4.84
N GLN A 3 -25.52 -3.07 -4.48
CA GLN A 3 -25.83 -1.98 -5.41
C GLN A 3 -24.58 -1.21 -5.90
N ARG A 4 -23.58 -1.02 -5.04
CA ARG A 4 -22.33 -0.34 -5.41
C ARG A 4 -21.45 -1.22 -6.29
N LEU A 5 -21.39 -2.52 -5.99
CA LEU A 5 -20.70 -3.50 -6.84
C LEU A 5 -21.29 -3.51 -8.26
N ASP A 6 -22.62 -3.52 -8.39
CA ASP A 6 -23.28 -3.49 -9.69
C ASP A 6 -23.06 -2.18 -10.45
N GLN A 7 -22.96 -1.05 -9.74
CA GLN A 7 -22.59 0.23 -10.35
C GLN A 7 -21.16 0.20 -10.91
N LEU A 8 -20.20 -0.35 -10.17
CA LEU A 8 -18.81 -0.48 -10.63
C LEU A 8 -18.72 -1.41 -11.84
N LYS A 9 -19.37 -2.58 -11.79
CA LYS A 9 -19.43 -3.52 -12.93
C LYS A 9 -19.98 -2.86 -14.19
N ARG A 10 -21.15 -2.21 -14.10
CA ARG A 10 -21.73 -1.47 -15.24
C ARG A 10 -20.80 -0.37 -15.75
N LYS A 11 -20.12 0.33 -14.84
CA LYS A 11 -19.15 1.38 -15.21
C LYS A 11 -17.96 0.81 -15.98
N PHE A 12 -17.45 -0.36 -15.59
CA PHE A 12 -16.38 -1.05 -16.33
C PHE A 12 -16.87 -1.54 -17.69
N GLU A 13 -18.03 -2.21 -17.74
CA GLU A 13 -18.63 -2.73 -18.97
C GLU A 13 -18.92 -1.63 -19.99
N SER A 14 -19.49 -0.50 -19.55
CA SER A 14 -19.80 0.64 -20.43
C SER A 14 -18.57 1.30 -21.03
N ASN A 15 -17.38 1.03 -20.47
CA ASN A 15 -16.10 1.53 -20.95
C ASN A 15 -15.25 0.44 -21.62
N GLY A 16 -15.82 -0.74 -21.89
CA GLY A 16 -15.14 -1.84 -22.56
C GLY A 16 -14.05 -2.52 -21.72
N ILE A 17 -14.13 -2.43 -20.39
CA ILE A 17 -13.15 -3.01 -19.46
C ILE A 17 -13.62 -4.39 -19.02
N ASP A 18 -12.81 -5.41 -19.26
CA ASP A 18 -13.06 -6.77 -18.77
C ASP A 18 -12.58 -6.91 -17.30
N PHE A 19 -13.49 -6.59 -16.38
CA PHE A 19 -13.19 -6.63 -14.95
C PHE A 19 -13.06 -8.05 -14.37
N LYS A 20 -13.22 -9.11 -15.18
CA LYS A 20 -13.07 -10.51 -14.73
C LYS A 20 -11.62 -10.98 -14.67
N LYS A 21 -10.72 -10.25 -15.34
CA LYS A 21 -9.30 -10.58 -15.45
C LYS A 21 -8.50 -9.90 -14.33
N VAL A 22 -7.70 -10.67 -13.60
CA VAL A 22 -6.74 -10.10 -12.62
C VAL A 22 -5.82 -9.11 -13.32
N GLY A 23 -5.56 -7.98 -12.67
CA GLY A 23 -4.72 -6.93 -13.24
C GLY A 23 -5.38 -6.11 -14.36
N PHE A 24 -6.71 -6.14 -14.52
CA PHE A 24 -7.40 -5.37 -15.58
C PHE A 24 -7.16 -3.85 -15.51
N HIS A 25 -6.65 -3.34 -14.38
CA HIS A 25 -6.22 -1.94 -14.28
C HIS A 25 -5.07 -1.61 -15.26
N LEU A 26 -4.32 -2.61 -15.72
CA LEU A 26 -3.25 -2.49 -16.71
C LEU A 26 -3.75 -2.63 -18.16
N ASP A 27 -5.01 -3.01 -18.36
CA ASP A 27 -5.55 -3.19 -19.72
C ASP A 27 -5.74 -1.83 -20.39
N ALA A 28 -5.53 -1.78 -21.71
CA ALA A 28 -5.58 -0.53 -22.48
C ALA A 28 -6.91 0.22 -22.33
N ALA A 29 -8.04 -0.51 -22.22
CA ALA A 29 -9.36 0.09 -22.01
C ALA A 29 -9.45 0.83 -20.66
N PHE A 30 -8.85 0.26 -19.60
CA PHE A 30 -8.82 0.87 -18.29
C PHE A 30 -7.96 2.13 -18.29
N LEU A 31 -6.72 2.02 -18.79
CA LEU A 31 -5.78 3.14 -18.88
C LEU A 31 -6.35 4.31 -19.69
N LEU A 32 -7.01 4.03 -20.82
CA LEU A 32 -7.68 5.06 -21.63
C LEU A 32 -8.84 5.73 -20.90
N ALA A 33 -9.64 4.96 -20.14
CA ALA A 33 -10.75 5.51 -19.37
C ALA A 33 -10.26 6.33 -18.17
N GLU A 34 -9.16 5.92 -17.55
CA GLU A 34 -8.51 6.63 -16.46
C GLU A 34 -7.91 7.96 -16.92
N GLN A 35 -7.17 7.97 -18.04
CA GLN A 35 -6.60 9.20 -18.61
C GLN A 35 -7.68 10.25 -18.93
N LYS A 36 -8.90 9.81 -19.26
CA LYS A 36 -10.07 10.67 -19.49
C LYS A 36 -10.81 11.08 -18.20
N GLY A 37 -10.37 10.59 -17.05
CA GLY A 37 -11.02 10.82 -15.74
C GLY A 37 -12.37 10.12 -15.57
N ILE A 38 -12.71 9.17 -16.46
CA ILE A 38 -13.99 8.46 -16.42
C ILE A 38 -13.97 7.42 -15.29
N ILE A 39 -12.85 6.71 -15.16
CA ILE A 39 -12.58 5.73 -14.11
C ILE A 39 -11.37 6.20 -13.29
N LYS A 40 -11.29 5.76 -12.04
CA LYS A 40 -10.14 6.01 -11.17
C LYS A 40 -9.63 4.70 -10.58
N LEU A 41 -8.37 4.67 -10.13
CA LEU A 41 -7.84 3.53 -9.37
C LEU A 41 -8.67 3.23 -8.11
N GLU A 42 -9.28 4.25 -7.51
CA GLU A 42 -10.19 4.04 -6.39
C GLU A 42 -11.43 3.23 -6.76
N ASP A 43 -11.90 3.27 -8.02
CA ASP A 43 -13.00 2.42 -8.48
C ASP A 43 -12.55 0.97 -8.58
N TYR A 44 -11.32 0.74 -9.06
CA TYR A 44 -10.70 -0.59 -9.10
C TYR A 44 -10.51 -1.18 -7.70
N ALA A 45 -9.85 -0.45 -6.80
CA ALA A 45 -9.60 -0.91 -5.44
C ALA A 45 -10.90 -1.17 -4.66
N GLU A 46 -11.94 -0.33 -4.87
CA GLU A 46 -13.25 -0.58 -4.27
C GLU A 46 -13.90 -1.86 -4.78
N PHE A 47 -13.84 -2.07 -6.11
CA PHE A 47 -14.38 -3.28 -6.72
C PHE A 47 -13.73 -4.52 -6.10
N LEU A 48 -12.42 -4.50 -5.91
CA LEU A 48 -11.69 -5.58 -5.25
C LEU A 48 -12.11 -5.77 -3.79
N MET A 49 -12.29 -4.69 -3.03
CA MET A 49 -12.68 -4.79 -1.63
C MET A 49 -14.10 -5.33 -1.41
N ILE A 50 -15.05 -5.03 -2.32
CA ILE A 50 -16.48 -5.34 -2.09
C ILE A 50 -16.99 -6.55 -2.86
N GLN A 51 -16.20 -7.09 -3.81
CA GLN A 51 -16.57 -8.33 -4.49
C GLN A 51 -16.36 -9.56 -3.60
N SER A 52 -17.04 -10.65 -3.95
CA SER A 52 -16.90 -11.92 -3.24
C SER A 52 -15.82 -12.78 -3.88
N TYR A 53 -15.12 -13.53 -3.04
CA TYR A 53 -14.07 -14.45 -3.43
C TYR A 53 -14.39 -15.86 -2.93
N SER A 54 -14.01 -16.89 -3.68
CA SER A 54 -14.19 -18.27 -3.22
C SER A 54 -13.21 -18.61 -2.10
N GLY A 55 -13.60 -19.54 -1.22
CA GLY A 55 -12.71 -20.01 -0.16
C GLY A 55 -11.40 -20.61 -0.68
N ASP A 56 -11.46 -21.34 -1.80
CA ASP A 56 -10.28 -21.90 -2.46
C ASP A 56 -9.33 -20.82 -2.97
N TYR A 57 -9.88 -19.73 -3.54
CA TYR A 57 -9.07 -18.59 -3.95
C TYR A 57 -8.42 -17.90 -2.75
N ILE A 58 -9.16 -17.69 -1.65
CA ILE A 58 -8.62 -17.02 -0.46
C ILE A 58 -7.46 -17.84 0.11
N LYS A 59 -7.63 -19.16 0.26
CA LYS A 59 -6.57 -20.05 0.74
C LYS A 59 -5.34 -20.03 -0.18
N TYR A 60 -5.56 -20.10 -1.48
CA TYR A 60 -4.49 -19.96 -2.48
C TYR A 60 -3.76 -18.62 -2.34
N ALA A 61 -4.50 -17.51 -2.24
CA ALA A 61 -3.92 -16.18 -2.13
C ALA A 61 -3.11 -16.03 -0.83
N GLU A 62 -3.63 -16.48 0.32
CA GLU A 62 -2.92 -16.44 1.60
C GLU A 62 -1.56 -17.17 1.53
N GLU A 63 -1.55 -18.41 1.03
CA GLU A 63 -0.35 -19.24 0.95
C GLU A 63 0.72 -18.61 0.03
N LYS A 64 0.30 -18.16 -1.16
CA LYS A 64 1.22 -17.56 -2.14
C LYS A 64 1.75 -16.21 -1.65
N VAL A 65 0.88 -15.38 -1.07
CA VAL A 65 1.24 -14.06 -0.53
C VAL A 65 2.23 -14.19 0.61
N GLU A 66 2.04 -15.12 1.54
CA GLU A 66 2.95 -15.33 2.65
C GLU A 66 4.35 -15.69 2.15
N LYS A 67 4.44 -16.69 1.26
CA LYS A 67 5.73 -17.16 0.74
C LYS A 67 6.45 -16.09 -0.08
N ILE A 68 5.74 -15.40 -0.98
CA ILE A 68 6.36 -14.38 -1.82
C ILE A 68 6.82 -13.16 -1.00
N SER A 69 6.08 -12.83 0.05
CA SER A 69 6.44 -11.77 0.99
C SER A 69 7.73 -12.09 1.71
N GLU A 70 7.92 -13.34 2.14
CA GLU A 70 9.16 -13.80 2.78
C GLU A 70 10.37 -13.67 1.83
N TYR A 71 10.27 -14.17 0.59
CA TYR A 71 11.35 -14.04 -0.39
C TYR A 71 11.75 -12.60 -0.65
N ILE A 72 10.76 -11.74 -0.92
CA ILE A 72 11.02 -10.33 -1.23
C ILE A 72 11.57 -9.59 0.00
N ALA A 73 11.04 -9.85 1.21
CA ALA A 73 11.54 -9.22 2.42
C ALA A 73 13.00 -9.60 2.71
N ASN A 74 13.36 -10.88 2.54
CA ASN A 74 14.75 -11.32 2.68
C ASN A 74 15.66 -10.63 1.64
N LEU A 75 15.21 -10.52 0.38
CA LEU A 75 15.96 -9.81 -0.66
C LEU A 75 16.15 -8.31 -0.35
N VAL A 76 15.10 -7.63 0.14
CA VAL A 76 15.16 -6.24 0.58
C VAL A 76 16.22 -6.06 1.68
N ILE A 77 16.31 -7.03 2.59
CA ILE A 77 17.28 -7.01 3.68
C ILE A 77 18.71 -7.24 3.17
N GLU A 78 18.92 -8.27 2.37
CA GLU A 78 20.21 -8.69 1.83
C GLU A 78 20.82 -7.62 0.91
N GLU A 79 20.01 -7.05 0.00
CA GLU A 79 20.47 -6.02 -0.94
C GLU A 79 20.46 -4.60 -0.34
N ASN A 80 20.13 -4.45 0.95
CA ASN A 80 20.06 -3.15 1.64
C ASN A 80 19.22 -2.11 0.88
N LYS A 81 18.01 -2.48 0.48
CA LYS A 81 17.08 -1.65 -0.32
C LYS A 81 16.41 -0.57 0.53
N TYR A 82 17.21 0.37 1.05
CA TYR A 82 16.72 1.42 1.93
C TYR A 82 15.77 2.39 1.22
N GLY A 83 14.62 2.69 1.83
CA GLY A 83 13.69 3.70 1.36
C GLY A 83 12.94 3.37 0.06
N GLN A 84 12.87 2.09 -0.33
CA GLN A 84 12.28 1.65 -1.60
C GLN A 84 10.88 1.03 -1.42
N CYS A 85 10.06 1.58 -0.52
CA CYS A 85 8.68 1.08 -0.28
C CYS A 85 7.87 1.02 -1.57
N ALA A 86 8.00 2.06 -2.38
CA ALA A 86 7.44 2.23 -3.71
C ALA A 86 7.80 1.08 -4.68
N GLU A 87 9.10 0.87 -4.92
CA GLU A 87 9.58 -0.11 -5.90
C GLU A 87 9.39 -1.56 -5.45
N VAL A 88 9.51 -1.82 -4.14
CA VAL A 88 9.24 -3.14 -3.57
C VAL A 88 7.75 -3.47 -3.67
N SER A 89 6.88 -2.51 -3.34
CA SER A 89 5.43 -2.65 -3.51
C SER A 89 5.09 -2.97 -4.97
N LEU A 90 5.63 -2.22 -5.93
CA LEU A 90 5.44 -2.51 -7.37
C LEU A 90 5.86 -3.94 -7.74
N SER A 91 7.03 -4.36 -7.26
CA SER A 91 7.59 -5.67 -7.59
C SER A 91 6.70 -6.80 -7.07
N LEU A 92 6.16 -6.63 -5.85
CA LEU A 92 5.18 -7.55 -5.28
C LEU A 92 3.88 -7.56 -6.10
N MET A 93 3.31 -6.40 -6.45
CA MET A 93 2.06 -6.32 -7.23
C MET A 93 2.17 -7.06 -8.56
N ASN A 94 3.24 -6.82 -9.32
CA ASN A 94 3.44 -7.47 -10.61
C ASN A 94 3.49 -9.01 -10.47
N LEU A 95 4.14 -9.51 -9.43
CA LEU A 95 4.19 -10.94 -9.17
C LEU A 95 2.83 -11.51 -8.76
N LEU A 96 2.07 -10.78 -7.94
CA LEU A 96 0.71 -11.16 -7.55
C LEU A 96 -0.23 -11.19 -8.77
N ASP A 97 -0.14 -10.20 -9.67
CA ASP A 97 -0.89 -10.18 -10.91
C ASP A 97 -0.54 -11.37 -11.81
N GLU A 98 0.74 -11.70 -11.97
CA GLU A 98 1.20 -12.89 -12.72
C GLU A 98 0.73 -14.22 -12.09
N LEU A 99 0.47 -14.24 -10.78
CA LEU A 99 -0.08 -15.37 -10.03
C LEU A 99 -1.62 -15.41 -10.02
N GLY A 100 -2.29 -14.42 -10.63
CA GLY A 100 -3.75 -14.33 -10.63
C GLY A 100 -4.32 -13.93 -9.26
N ILE A 101 -3.57 -13.19 -8.45
CA ILE A 101 -3.98 -12.71 -7.13
C ILE A 101 -4.37 -11.23 -7.23
N TRP A 102 -5.64 -10.94 -6.94
CA TRP A 102 -6.17 -9.58 -6.87
C TRP A 102 -5.46 -8.78 -5.80
N ASN A 103 -4.95 -7.61 -6.16
CA ASN A 103 -4.22 -6.73 -5.26
C ASN A 103 -4.35 -5.28 -5.72
N PHE A 104 -4.03 -4.33 -4.83
CA PHE A 104 -3.84 -2.93 -5.21
C PHE A 104 -2.83 -2.24 -4.29
N GLY A 105 -2.17 -1.21 -4.83
CA GLY A 105 -1.19 -0.41 -4.12
C GLY A 105 -1.84 0.76 -3.38
N VAL A 106 -1.36 1.02 -2.18
CA VAL A 106 -1.81 2.14 -1.35
C VAL A 106 -0.62 3.06 -1.08
N LYS A 107 -0.82 4.35 -1.34
CA LYS A 107 0.04 5.42 -0.84
C LYS A 107 -0.60 6.01 0.39
N GLY A 108 0.17 6.22 1.45
CA GLY A 108 -0.34 6.88 2.63
C GLY A 108 0.71 7.28 3.64
N SER A 109 0.23 7.82 4.76
CA SER A 109 1.06 8.11 5.91
C SER A 109 1.17 6.91 6.82
N LEU A 110 2.30 6.83 7.54
CA LEU A 110 2.58 5.79 8.52
C LEU A 110 3.15 6.43 9.78
N THR A 111 2.55 6.12 10.93
CA THR A 111 3.14 6.43 12.24
C THR A 111 3.55 5.13 12.93
N ILE A 112 4.81 5.04 13.34
CA ILE A 112 5.36 3.89 14.08
C ILE A 112 5.74 4.35 15.49
N SER A 113 5.19 3.72 16.52
CA SER A 113 5.49 4.07 17.91
C SER A 113 5.70 2.84 18.79
N SER A 114 6.64 2.93 19.74
CA SER A 114 6.85 1.90 20.76
C SER A 114 5.93 2.15 21.95
N LYS A 115 5.12 1.17 22.35
CA LYS A 115 4.22 1.32 23.51
C LYS A 115 4.95 1.51 24.84
N ASP A 116 6.18 1.04 24.91
CA ASP A 116 7.10 1.10 26.04
C ASP A 116 8.22 2.13 25.83
N ASN A 117 8.04 3.07 24.89
CA ASN A 117 8.95 4.18 24.61
C ASN A 117 10.42 3.75 24.33
N LYS A 118 10.64 2.60 23.70
CA LYS A 118 11.99 2.14 23.30
C LYS A 118 12.64 3.02 22.25
N PHE A 119 11.82 3.74 21.48
CA PHE A 119 12.24 4.73 20.50
C PHE A 119 11.16 5.80 20.34
N GLU A 120 11.57 7.01 19.97
CA GLU A 120 10.67 8.12 19.63
C GLU A 120 9.81 7.76 18.41
N PRO A 121 8.52 8.17 18.37
CA PRO A 121 7.66 7.93 17.23
C PRO A 121 8.31 8.32 15.90
N GLN A 122 8.18 7.44 14.91
CA GLN A 122 8.67 7.66 13.55
C GLN A 122 7.48 7.95 12.65
N HIS A 123 7.59 9.01 11.84
CA HIS A 123 6.49 9.48 11.03
C HIS A 123 6.88 9.58 9.56
N PHE A 124 5.99 9.08 8.71
CA PHE A 124 6.01 9.27 7.27
C PHE A 124 4.85 10.19 6.90
N HIS A 125 5.07 11.51 7.06
CA HIS A 125 4.07 12.54 6.84
C HIS A 125 3.89 12.87 5.35
N ASP A 126 2.67 13.18 4.95
CA ASP A 126 2.36 13.67 3.60
C ASP A 126 2.56 15.17 3.45
N ILE A 127 2.48 15.92 4.54
CA ILE A 127 2.82 17.34 4.58
C ILE A 127 4.08 17.53 5.41
N THR A 128 5.15 17.99 4.78
CA THR A 128 6.43 18.32 5.42
C THR A 128 6.90 19.73 5.02
N PRO A 129 7.78 20.39 5.81
CA PRO A 129 8.28 21.72 5.46
C PRO A 129 9.22 21.74 4.25
N ILE A 130 9.86 20.61 3.95
CA ILE A 130 11.04 20.54 3.07
C ILE A 130 10.72 19.80 1.75
N ASN A 131 9.65 18.98 1.67
CA ASN A 131 9.34 18.19 0.47
C ASN A 131 7.84 17.97 0.23
N ASN A 132 7.44 18.07 -1.05
CA ASN A 132 6.30 17.31 -1.59
C ASN A 132 6.79 15.88 -1.86
N VAL A 133 6.73 14.99 -0.88
CA VAL A 133 7.12 13.59 -1.09
C VAL A 133 6.12 12.92 -2.04
N ALA A 134 6.60 12.31 -3.12
CA ALA A 134 5.74 11.64 -4.11
C ALA A 134 4.88 10.54 -3.47
N ALA A 135 5.37 9.89 -2.42
CA ALA A 135 4.62 9.05 -1.47
C ALA A 135 5.32 9.09 -0.09
N PRO A 136 4.63 9.36 1.03
CA PRO A 136 5.22 9.24 2.36
C PRO A 136 5.64 7.81 2.65
N HIS A 137 4.72 6.87 2.39
CA HIS A 137 4.94 5.45 2.46
C HIS A 137 4.02 4.72 1.47
N ALA A 138 4.37 3.48 1.13
CA ALA A 138 3.62 2.63 0.22
C ALA A 138 3.55 1.19 0.73
N TRP A 139 2.38 0.56 0.58
CA TRP A 139 2.12 -0.83 0.92
C TRP A 139 1.08 -1.44 -0.03
N ILE A 140 0.94 -2.77 0.01
CA ILE A 140 -0.02 -3.50 -0.82
C ILE A 140 -1.19 -3.96 0.04
N TYR A 141 -2.37 -3.95 -0.57
CA TYR A 141 -3.57 -4.58 -0.04
C TYR A 141 -3.97 -5.76 -0.92
N VAL A 142 -4.19 -6.92 -0.30
CA VAL A 142 -4.74 -8.11 -0.96
C VAL A 142 -6.08 -8.44 -0.28
N PRO A 143 -7.21 -8.38 -1.00
CA PRO A 143 -8.53 -8.62 -0.41
C PRO A 143 -8.65 -10.00 0.24
N ASN A 144 -9.25 -10.04 1.43
CA ASN A 144 -9.40 -11.21 2.31
C ASN A 144 -8.08 -11.84 2.78
N VAL A 145 -6.95 -11.18 2.51
CA VAL A 145 -5.62 -11.62 2.95
C VAL A 145 -5.05 -10.58 3.90
N GLY A 146 -4.96 -9.31 3.49
CA GLY A 146 -4.54 -8.24 4.38
C GLY A 146 -3.67 -7.13 3.77
N ILE A 147 -3.03 -6.37 4.67
CA ILE A 147 -1.99 -5.38 4.33
C ILE A 147 -0.62 -6.06 4.35
N ILE A 148 0.16 -5.82 3.30
CA ILE A 148 1.51 -6.34 3.11
C ILE A 148 2.48 -5.17 3.00
N ASP A 149 3.43 -5.09 3.93
CA ASP A 149 4.46 -4.05 3.97
C ASP A 149 5.83 -4.67 4.21
N LEU A 150 6.61 -4.77 3.15
CA LEU A 150 7.87 -5.51 3.12
C LEU A 150 9.11 -4.65 3.41
N THR A 151 8.92 -3.36 3.73
CA THR A 151 10.05 -2.41 3.71
C THR A 151 10.32 -1.70 5.02
N LEU A 152 9.46 -1.88 6.03
CA LEU A 152 9.58 -1.23 7.33
C LEU A 152 10.99 -1.32 7.91
N GLN A 153 11.55 -2.52 8.04
CA GLN A 153 12.87 -2.68 8.62
C GLN A 153 13.98 -1.93 7.84
N LYS A 154 13.75 -1.55 6.59
CA LYS A 154 14.70 -0.84 5.73
C LYS A 154 14.22 0.56 5.33
N GLN A 155 13.32 1.20 6.08
CA GLN A 155 13.03 2.62 5.89
C GLN A 155 14.10 3.51 6.55
N ILE A 156 14.11 4.80 6.20
CA ILE A 156 15.01 5.79 6.81
C ILE A 156 14.35 6.32 8.08
N TYR A 157 14.99 6.11 9.22
CA TYR A 157 14.50 6.54 10.54
C TYR A 157 15.40 7.60 11.17
N THR A 158 14.85 8.39 12.08
CA THR A 158 15.61 9.38 12.85
C THR A 158 16.59 8.72 13.82
N SER A 159 16.33 7.47 14.23
CA SER A 159 17.19 6.69 15.10
C SER A 159 17.47 5.30 14.53
N LYS A 160 18.76 4.92 14.52
CA LYS A 160 19.18 3.57 14.10
C LYS A 160 18.63 2.46 15.01
N LYS A 161 18.23 2.78 16.25
CA LYS A 161 17.67 1.79 17.18
C LYS A 161 16.33 1.24 16.72
N VAL A 162 15.56 2.02 15.96
CA VAL A 162 14.21 1.64 15.49
C VAL A 162 14.25 0.32 14.74
N HIS A 163 15.21 0.14 13.82
CA HIS A 163 15.36 -1.06 13.00
C HIS A 163 15.40 -2.37 13.81
N SER A 164 15.92 -2.33 15.04
CA SER A 164 16.04 -3.51 15.92
C SER A 164 14.71 -3.95 16.55
N TYR A 165 13.69 -3.10 16.52
CA TYR A 165 12.36 -3.36 17.07
C TYR A 165 11.30 -3.62 15.99
N LEU A 166 11.65 -3.41 14.71
CA LEU A 166 10.71 -3.63 13.61
C LEU A 166 10.82 -5.04 13.06
N PRO A 167 9.68 -5.66 12.70
CA PRO A 167 9.69 -6.94 12.01
C PRO A 167 10.29 -6.77 10.61
N LYS A 168 10.83 -7.87 10.06
CA LYS A 168 11.38 -7.91 8.69
C LYS A 168 10.37 -7.41 7.67
N TYR A 169 9.14 -7.86 7.81
CA TYR A 169 7.97 -7.44 7.05
C TYR A 169 6.75 -7.43 7.98
N ASN A 170 5.76 -6.60 7.66
CA ASN A 170 4.46 -6.63 8.29
C ASN A 170 3.45 -7.28 7.35
N PHE A 171 2.74 -8.25 7.92
CA PHE A 171 1.57 -8.87 7.31
C PHE A 171 0.42 -8.72 8.29
N ILE A 172 -0.60 -7.95 7.93
CA ILE A 172 -1.74 -7.66 8.79
C ILE A 172 -2.96 -8.32 8.17
N LYS A 173 -3.40 -9.42 8.77
CA LYS A 173 -4.64 -10.08 8.33
C LYS A 173 -5.81 -9.13 8.53
N GLU A 174 -6.76 -9.17 7.61
CA GLU A 174 -7.97 -8.34 7.73
C GLU A 174 -8.73 -8.60 9.04
N SER A 175 -8.67 -9.83 9.55
CA SER A 175 -9.24 -10.22 10.86
C SER A 175 -8.65 -9.45 12.04
N ASP A 176 -7.43 -8.92 11.89
CA ASP A 176 -6.68 -8.26 12.95
C ASP A 176 -6.78 -6.73 12.87
N PHE A 177 -7.55 -6.20 11.91
CA PHE A 177 -7.69 -4.77 11.70
C PHE A 177 -8.37 -4.07 12.88
N LYS A 178 -7.64 -3.12 13.48
CA LYS A 178 -8.21 -2.14 14.40
C LYS A 178 -8.39 -0.83 13.67
N TYR A 179 -9.61 -0.56 13.22
CA TYR A 179 -9.92 0.67 12.51
C TYR A 179 -9.71 1.89 13.42
N ILE A 180 -9.10 2.92 12.86
CA ILE A 180 -8.79 4.17 13.55
C ILE A 180 -9.20 5.35 12.67
N GLN A 181 -9.29 6.52 13.29
CA GLN A 181 -9.42 7.78 12.59
C GLN A 181 -8.04 8.42 12.44
N ALA A 182 -7.77 8.96 11.25
CA ALA A 182 -6.59 9.78 11.00
C ALA A 182 -6.65 11.06 11.84
N ASN A 183 -5.50 11.50 12.34
CA ASN A 183 -5.35 12.77 13.04
C ASN A 183 -4.24 13.62 12.40
N LYS A 184 -4.01 14.82 12.94
CA LYS A 184 -3.01 15.77 12.40
C LYS A 184 -1.59 15.21 12.49
N ASP A 185 -1.27 14.52 13.57
CA ASP A 185 0.06 13.96 13.84
C ASP A 185 0.41 12.79 12.92
N ASP A 186 -0.61 12.14 12.35
CA ASP A 186 -0.38 11.10 11.35
C ASP A 186 0.00 11.67 9.97
N ILE A 187 -0.53 12.84 9.61
CA ILE A 187 -0.44 13.33 8.22
C ILE A 187 0.57 14.47 8.03
N ALA A 188 0.87 15.22 9.09
CA ALA A 188 1.58 16.49 8.99
C ALA A 188 2.68 16.63 10.04
N ASP A 189 3.84 17.06 9.57
CA ASP A 189 4.99 17.36 10.42
C ASP A 189 4.64 18.46 11.45
N PRO A 190 5.01 18.32 12.74
CA PRO A 190 4.68 19.28 13.79
C PRO A 190 5.02 20.74 13.44
N VAL A 191 6.12 20.98 12.72
CA VAL A 191 6.51 22.31 12.25
C VAL A 191 5.45 22.88 11.31
N THR A 192 4.94 22.07 10.38
CA THR A 192 3.87 22.50 9.44
C THR A 192 2.54 22.73 10.13
N GLN A 193 2.24 22.01 11.20
CA GLN A 193 0.98 22.16 11.93
C GLN A 193 0.84 23.52 12.61
N VAL A 194 1.95 24.05 13.14
CA VAL A 194 1.97 25.33 13.87
C VAL A 194 2.31 26.52 12.98
N HIS A 195 2.94 26.29 11.82
CA HIS A 195 3.36 27.36 10.93
C HIS A 195 2.16 28.05 10.25
N PRO A 196 2.03 29.39 10.34
CA PRO A 196 0.85 30.12 9.85
C PRO A 196 0.51 29.87 8.38
N ILE A 197 1.52 29.70 7.53
CA ILE A 197 1.35 29.45 6.07
C ILE A 197 0.74 28.06 5.81
N TYR A 198 1.10 27.05 6.60
CA TYR A 198 0.73 25.66 6.34
C TYR A 198 -0.48 25.20 7.16
N LYS A 199 -0.84 25.91 8.24
CA LYS A 199 -1.95 25.54 9.11
C LYS A 199 -3.27 25.29 8.37
N HIS A 200 -3.58 26.11 7.37
CA HIS A 200 -4.79 25.92 6.57
C HIS A 200 -4.71 24.69 5.65
N SER A 201 -3.58 24.46 5.00
CA SER A 201 -3.39 23.30 4.11
C SER A 201 -3.41 21.98 4.89
N VAL A 202 -2.83 21.95 6.11
CA VAL A 202 -2.91 20.80 7.02
C VAL A 202 -4.36 20.45 7.36
N GLN A 203 -5.18 21.44 7.72
CA GLN A 203 -6.59 21.20 8.04
C GLN A 203 -7.38 20.69 6.83
N GLN A 204 -7.19 21.29 5.65
CA GLN A 204 -7.85 20.81 4.43
C GLN A 204 -7.42 19.38 4.07
N LYS A 205 -6.13 19.07 4.21
CA LYS A 205 -5.61 17.75 3.90
C LYS A 205 -6.13 16.69 4.86
N LEU A 206 -6.22 17.00 6.15
CA LEU A 206 -6.85 16.10 7.13
C LEU A 206 -8.28 15.78 6.74
N GLN A 207 -9.08 16.78 6.39
CA GLN A 207 -10.46 16.56 5.96
C GLN A 207 -10.54 15.66 4.72
N LYS A 208 -9.72 15.92 3.70
CA LYS A 208 -9.65 15.08 2.50
C LYS A 208 -9.23 13.64 2.81
N THR A 209 -8.27 13.47 3.72
CA THR A 209 -7.78 12.16 4.16
C THR A 209 -8.88 11.40 4.90
N MET A 210 -9.59 12.06 5.81
CA MET A 210 -10.71 11.47 6.54
C MET A 210 -11.85 11.05 5.59
N GLN A 211 -12.19 11.88 4.61
CA GLN A 211 -13.18 11.54 3.56
C GLN A 211 -12.72 10.32 2.74
N PHE A 212 -11.45 10.28 2.36
CA PHE A 212 -10.87 9.10 1.68
C PHE A 212 -10.95 7.84 2.57
N ASN A 213 -10.72 8.00 3.89
CA ASN A 213 -10.75 6.91 4.85
C ASN A 213 -12.15 6.39 5.20
N GLU A 214 -13.23 7.06 4.79
CA GLU A 214 -14.58 6.49 4.85
C GLU A 214 -14.68 5.22 4.00
N LYS A 215 -13.94 5.22 2.88
CA LYS A 215 -13.88 4.11 1.93
C LYS A 215 -12.67 3.22 2.15
N PHE A 216 -11.49 3.82 2.29
CA PHE A 216 -10.22 3.10 2.51
C PHE A 216 -9.74 3.33 3.94
N LYS A 217 -10.27 2.52 4.87
CA LYS A 217 -10.14 2.74 6.30
C LYS A 217 -8.68 2.77 6.77
N ALA A 218 -8.38 3.69 7.68
CA ALA A 218 -7.13 3.68 8.41
C ALA A 218 -7.12 2.55 9.45
N VAL A 219 -5.95 1.93 9.64
CA VAL A 219 -5.78 0.73 10.48
C VAL A 219 -4.61 0.91 11.43
N ASN A 220 -4.78 0.49 12.68
CA ASN A 220 -3.69 0.35 13.63
C ASN A 220 -3.35 -1.13 13.85
N LEU A 221 -2.10 -1.51 13.57
CA LEU A 221 -1.54 -2.79 13.98
C LEU A 221 -0.74 -2.62 15.27
N ILE A 222 -0.81 -3.61 16.15
CA ILE A 222 0.14 -3.73 17.26
C ILE A 222 0.85 -5.07 17.14
N SER A 223 2.16 -5.05 16.97
CA SER A 223 3.01 -6.25 16.90
C SER A 223 4.28 -6.01 17.71
N ASN A 224 4.65 -6.95 18.58
CA ASN A 224 5.84 -6.86 19.44
C ASN A 224 5.97 -5.51 20.19
N ASN A 225 4.88 -5.03 20.79
CA ASN A 225 4.79 -3.71 21.45
C ASN A 225 5.05 -2.49 20.55
N VAL A 226 5.15 -2.66 19.25
CA VAL A 226 5.20 -1.58 18.27
C VAL A 226 3.81 -1.37 17.64
N SER A 227 3.34 -0.14 17.66
CA SER A 227 2.11 0.30 17.00
C SER A 227 2.43 0.83 15.61
N PHE A 228 1.64 0.45 14.61
CA PHE A 228 1.74 0.92 13.24
C PHE A 228 0.39 1.48 12.80
N ARG A 229 0.29 2.80 12.67
CA ARG A 229 -0.91 3.47 12.18
C ARG A 229 -0.77 3.72 10.69
N TYR A 230 -1.43 2.88 9.89
CA TYR A 230 -1.52 3.00 8.44
C TYR A 230 -2.68 3.91 8.07
N ILE A 231 -2.38 5.06 7.46
CA ILE A 231 -3.38 6.04 7.03
C ILE A 231 -3.37 6.12 5.49
N PRO A 232 -4.28 5.42 4.79
CA PRO A 232 -4.42 5.55 3.35
C PRO A 232 -4.72 7.00 2.93
N ILE A 233 -4.03 7.49 1.90
CA ILE A 233 -4.23 8.85 1.36
C ILE A 233 -4.66 8.79 -0.11
N ALA A 234 -4.18 7.79 -0.86
CA ALA A 234 -4.56 7.55 -2.25
C ALA A 234 -4.36 6.08 -2.60
N ILE A 235 -5.08 5.61 -3.63
CA ILE A 235 -4.72 4.38 -4.33
C ILE A 235 -3.67 4.75 -5.37
N ALA A 236 -2.57 4.01 -5.40
CA ALA A 236 -1.47 4.28 -6.29
C ALA A 236 -1.02 3.00 -6.95
N LEU A 237 -1.04 3.01 -8.28
CA LEU A 237 -0.40 2.01 -9.11
C LEU A 237 0.86 2.62 -9.70
N PRO A 238 2.03 1.98 -9.56
CA PRO A 238 3.24 2.50 -10.15
C PRO A 238 3.30 2.04 -11.61
N ASP A 239 2.49 2.67 -12.48
CA ASP A 239 2.40 2.33 -13.93
C ASP A 239 3.76 2.47 -14.64
N SER A 240 4.72 3.16 -14.02
CA SER A 240 6.12 3.19 -14.43
C SER A 240 7.11 3.22 -13.26
N GLY A 241 6.63 3.39 -12.02
CA GLY A 241 7.39 3.69 -10.81
C GLY A 241 7.14 5.12 -10.32
N PHE A 242 7.43 5.39 -9.05
CA PHE A 242 7.05 6.66 -8.38
C PHE A 242 7.94 7.86 -8.78
N ASP A 243 8.99 7.62 -9.58
CA ASP A 243 9.80 8.64 -10.25
C ASP A 243 10.51 8.07 -11.50
N ALA A 244 11.14 8.95 -12.29
CA ALA A 244 11.86 8.62 -13.51
C ALA A 244 13.09 7.69 -13.31
N ASN A 245 13.56 7.51 -12.07
CA ASN A 245 14.70 6.68 -11.70
C ASN A 245 14.30 5.28 -11.18
N SER A 246 13.00 5.02 -11.06
CA SER A 246 12.44 3.75 -10.57
C SER A 246 12.94 2.52 -11.35
N ASN A 247 13.20 2.62 -12.66
CA ASN A 247 13.73 1.51 -13.46
C ASN A 247 15.12 1.01 -13.02
N LYS A 248 15.92 1.83 -12.33
CA LYS A 248 17.24 1.42 -11.79
C LYS A 248 17.14 0.81 -10.38
N ARG A 249 16.01 1.00 -9.68
CA ARG A 249 15.81 0.58 -8.29
C ARG A 249 14.94 -0.67 -8.13
N LYS A 250 14.20 -1.05 -9.18
CA LYS A 250 13.40 -2.29 -9.22
C LYS A 250 14.25 -3.53 -8.89
N ILE A 251 13.63 -4.49 -8.21
CA ILE A 251 14.19 -5.84 -8.09
C ILE A 251 14.41 -6.38 -9.52
N ASN A 252 15.57 -6.98 -9.77
CA ASN A 252 15.91 -7.47 -11.10
C ASN A 252 14.87 -8.47 -11.60
N LYS A 253 14.40 -8.29 -12.84
CA LYS A 253 13.45 -9.17 -13.53
C LYS A 253 13.87 -10.64 -13.50
N LYS A 254 15.17 -10.95 -13.56
CA LYS A 254 15.65 -12.34 -13.44
C LYS A 254 15.35 -12.93 -12.06
N THR A 255 15.58 -12.16 -10.99
CA THR A 255 15.27 -12.56 -9.61
C THR A 255 13.77 -12.74 -9.42
N LEU A 256 12.95 -11.80 -9.91
CA LEU A 256 11.48 -11.93 -9.85
C LEU A 256 10.98 -13.20 -10.56
N LYS A 257 11.55 -13.57 -11.70
CA LYS A 257 11.21 -14.81 -12.40
C LYS A 257 11.56 -16.07 -11.61
N VAL A 258 12.67 -16.08 -10.89
CA VAL A 258 13.05 -17.20 -10.02
C VAL A 258 12.04 -17.34 -8.90
N ILE A 259 11.75 -16.25 -8.19
CA ILE A 259 10.73 -16.23 -7.13
C ILE A 259 9.37 -16.70 -7.67
N TYR A 260 8.93 -16.18 -8.82
CA TYR A 260 7.69 -16.61 -9.46
C TYR A 260 7.67 -18.12 -9.72
N SER A 261 8.75 -18.68 -10.25
CA SER A 261 8.83 -20.11 -10.58
C SER A 261 8.72 -20.97 -9.32
N GLU A 262 9.48 -20.63 -8.27
CA GLU A 262 9.46 -21.34 -6.98
C GLU A 262 8.11 -21.25 -6.25
N VAL A 263 7.40 -20.13 -6.41
CA VAL A 263 6.09 -19.92 -5.79
C VAL A 263 4.97 -20.56 -6.61
N LYS A 264 5.08 -20.56 -7.94
CA LYS A 264 4.07 -21.15 -8.84
C LYS A 264 3.94 -22.67 -8.68
N GLU A 265 5.04 -23.35 -8.37
CA GLU A 265 5.09 -24.82 -8.30
C GLU A 265 4.48 -25.44 -7.03
N LEU A 266 4.02 -24.63 -6.07
CA LEU A 266 3.32 -25.12 -4.87
C LEU A 266 1.83 -25.32 -5.12
#